data_AF-A0A0R1H1H9-F1
#
_entry.id   AF-A0A0R1H1H9-F1
#
_cell.length_a   1.000
_cell.length_b   1.000
_cell.length_c   1.000
_cell.angle_alpha   90.00
_cell.angle_beta   90.00
_cell.angle_gamma   90.00
#
_symmetry.space_group_name_H-M   'P 1'
#
loop_
_entity.id
_entity.type
_entity.pdbx_description
1 polymer ?
#
loop_
_entity_poly.entity_id
_entity_poly.type
_entity_poly.pdbx_seq_one_letter_code
_entity_poly.pdbx_strand_id
1 'polypeptide(L)'
;MVENMTQTALEQVLQLPVAQRAGVDLTQRLFVALDLRNRNLTQLDLRWSRFENCQLAGADLSDSQLANARFIQSNLRGAQLRRCNLQATDFRGCDIRETHIEGANLQHAALDHAQTAGMIADDQTQFFKMTCPATGPFIAYKKCFNETLVTLLIPREAKRVMGTVRAGRCNQARVLAITSFDGKEAFEETTAPYHPNFVYRLGATVTVPDFDDNRWLESAPGIYFCMTPAEAIAY
;
A
#
# COMPACT_ATOMS: atom_id res chain seq x y z
N MET A 1 12.66 -17.93 17.39
CA MET A 1 11.98 -18.93 16.54
C MET A 1 10.53 -18.50 16.47
N VAL A 2 9.94 -18.34 15.28
CA VAL A 2 8.51 -17.97 15.14
C VAL A 2 7.69 -19.18 15.57
N GLU A 3 6.76 -19.01 16.50
CA GLU A 3 5.99 -20.13 17.06
C GLU A 3 4.82 -20.50 16.13
N ASN A 4 4.68 -21.79 15.82
CA ASN A 4 3.63 -22.30 14.95
C ASN A 4 2.30 -22.41 15.70
N MET A 5 1.24 -21.85 15.13
CA MET A 5 -0.13 -21.99 15.58
C MET A 5 -0.79 -23.14 14.82
N THR A 6 -1.25 -24.15 15.56
CA THR A 6 -1.97 -25.30 14.98
C THR A 6 -3.45 -25.01 14.84
N GLN A 7 -4.14 -25.75 13.97
CA GLN A 7 -5.60 -25.66 13.84
C GLN A 7 -6.28 -25.87 15.21
N THR A 8 -5.90 -26.92 15.93
CA THR A 8 -6.51 -27.26 17.22
C THR A 8 -6.30 -26.16 18.26
N ALA A 9 -5.09 -25.62 18.36
CA ALA A 9 -4.80 -24.54 19.30
C ALA A 9 -5.57 -23.26 18.95
N LEU A 10 -5.65 -22.90 17.67
CA LEU A 10 -6.43 -21.74 17.25
C LEU A 10 -7.93 -21.94 17.53
N GLU A 11 -8.50 -23.12 17.23
CA GLU A 11 -9.91 -23.40 17.50
C GLU A 11 -10.25 -23.29 19.00
N GLN A 12 -9.33 -23.65 19.90
CA GLN A 12 -9.51 -23.40 21.35
C GLN A 12 -9.61 -21.90 21.66
N VAL A 13 -8.80 -21.07 21.01
CA VAL A 13 -8.89 -19.60 21.14
C VAL A 13 -10.22 -19.09 20.57
N LEU A 14 -10.67 -19.62 19.43
CA LEU A 14 -11.92 -19.18 18.79
C LEU A 14 -13.17 -19.59 19.58
N GLN A 15 -13.07 -20.60 20.45
CA GLN A 15 -14.15 -20.96 21.39
C GLN A 15 -14.29 -19.97 22.55
N LEU A 16 -13.27 -19.16 22.83
CA LEU A 16 -13.36 -18.12 23.85
C LEU A 16 -14.33 -17.02 23.40
N PRO A 17 -15.10 -16.41 24.33
CA PRO A 17 -15.82 -15.17 24.07
C PRO A 17 -14.88 -14.12 23.48
N VAL A 18 -15.35 -13.32 22.51
CA VAL A 18 -14.52 -12.33 21.80
C VAL A 18 -13.73 -11.42 22.76
N ALA A 19 -14.36 -10.96 23.83
CA ALA A 19 -13.73 -10.12 24.85
C ALA A 19 -12.53 -10.79 25.56
N GLN A 20 -12.48 -12.13 25.60
CA GLN A 20 -11.39 -12.89 26.21
C GLN A 20 -10.27 -13.23 25.22
N ARG A 21 -10.54 -13.15 23.91
CA ARG A 21 -9.53 -13.42 22.87
C ARG A 21 -8.42 -12.38 22.84
N ALA A 22 -8.71 -11.14 23.23
CA ALA A 22 -7.73 -10.05 23.29
C ALA A 22 -6.55 -10.33 24.24
N GLY A 23 -6.73 -11.23 25.22
CA GLY A 23 -5.66 -11.66 26.13
C GLY A 23 -4.75 -12.76 25.58
N VAL A 24 -5.06 -13.31 24.40
CA VAL A 24 -4.26 -14.36 23.77
C VAL A 24 -3.28 -13.73 22.77
N ASP A 25 -1.98 -13.91 23.02
CA ASP A 25 -0.95 -13.42 22.11
C ASP A 25 -0.87 -14.28 20.84
N LEU A 26 -1.46 -13.76 19.76
CA LEU A 26 -1.36 -14.30 18.42
C LEU A 26 -0.42 -13.48 17.52
N THR A 27 0.38 -12.59 18.09
CA THR A 27 1.37 -11.80 17.37
C THR A 27 2.59 -12.66 17.03
N GLN A 28 3.25 -12.35 15.90
CA GLN A 28 4.45 -13.05 15.46
C GLN A 28 4.29 -14.59 15.41
N ARG A 29 3.08 -15.08 15.10
CA ARG A 29 2.80 -16.51 14.95
C ARG A 29 2.88 -16.93 13.51
N LEU A 30 3.22 -18.19 13.28
CA LEU A 30 3.14 -18.83 11.97
C LEU A 30 1.88 -19.70 11.91
N PHE A 31 1.03 -19.48 10.91
CA PHE A 31 -0.15 -20.27 10.61
C PHE A 31 0.11 -20.97 9.27
N VAL A 32 0.17 -22.30 9.25
CA VAL A 32 0.49 -23.07 8.03
C VAL A 32 -0.68 -23.96 7.66
N ALA A 33 -1.16 -23.82 6.43
CA ALA A 33 -2.18 -24.68 5.82
C ALA A 33 -3.46 -24.84 6.67
N LEU A 34 -3.83 -23.80 7.43
CA LEU A 34 -5.04 -23.83 8.25
C LEU A 34 -6.28 -23.59 7.39
N ASP A 35 -7.38 -24.24 7.77
CA ASP A 35 -8.70 -23.97 7.24
C ASP A 35 -9.45 -23.03 8.18
N LEU A 36 -9.53 -21.76 7.76
CA LEU A 36 -10.14 -20.66 8.50
C LEU A 36 -11.38 -20.11 7.78
N ARG A 37 -11.92 -20.86 6.81
CA ARG A 37 -13.07 -20.41 6.01
C ARG A 37 -14.26 -20.11 6.92
N ASN A 38 -14.87 -18.94 6.71
CA ASN A 38 -16.03 -18.45 7.47
C ASN A 38 -15.83 -18.42 9.00
N ARG A 39 -14.58 -18.43 9.49
CA ARG A 39 -14.28 -18.34 10.93
C ARG A 39 -14.39 -16.90 11.41
N ASN A 40 -14.88 -16.73 12.63
CA ASN A 40 -14.84 -15.46 13.33
C ASN A 40 -13.45 -15.29 13.97
N LEU A 41 -12.64 -14.44 13.36
CA LEU A 41 -11.32 -13.99 13.75
C LEU A 41 -11.33 -12.50 14.15
N THR A 42 -12.48 -11.96 14.56
CA THR A 42 -12.65 -10.53 14.84
C THR A 42 -11.86 -10.12 16.09
N GLN A 43 -11.36 -8.89 16.09
CA GLN A 43 -10.67 -8.26 17.24
C GLN A 43 -9.43 -9.03 17.73
N LEU A 44 -8.79 -9.83 16.86
CA LEU A 44 -7.54 -10.51 17.18
C LEU A 44 -6.34 -9.59 16.92
N ASP A 45 -5.31 -9.73 17.76
CA ASP A 45 -4.01 -9.14 17.50
C ASP A 45 -3.13 -10.14 16.74
N LEU A 46 -3.02 -9.93 15.43
CA LEU A 46 -2.30 -10.77 14.48
C LEU A 46 -1.11 -10.03 13.87
N ARG A 47 -0.63 -8.96 14.53
CA ARG A 47 0.49 -8.16 14.06
C ARG A 47 1.72 -9.05 13.88
N TRP A 48 2.45 -8.81 12.79
CA TRP A 48 3.67 -9.55 12.43
C TRP A 48 3.51 -11.05 12.17
N SER A 49 2.28 -11.58 12.20
CA SER A 49 2.03 -13.00 11.98
C SER A 49 2.11 -13.37 10.50
N ARG A 50 2.40 -14.63 10.23
CA ARG A 50 2.54 -15.21 8.88
C ARG A 50 1.45 -16.24 8.64
N PHE A 51 0.70 -16.10 7.56
CA PHE A 51 -0.29 -17.04 7.09
C PHE A 51 0.20 -17.65 5.79
N GLU A 52 0.58 -18.92 5.81
CA GLU A 52 1.15 -19.63 4.67
C GLU A 52 0.16 -20.70 4.21
N ASN A 53 -0.28 -20.62 2.96
CA ASN A 53 -1.23 -21.57 2.35
C ASN A 53 -2.56 -21.71 3.14
N CYS A 54 -2.98 -20.67 3.87
CA CYS A 54 -4.21 -20.71 4.66
C CYS A 54 -5.45 -20.43 3.80
N GLN A 55 -6.57 -21.07 4.13
CA GLN A 55 -7.87 -20.82 3.52
C GLN A 55 -8.70 -19.91 4.42
N LEU A 56 -8.82 -18.62 4.07
CA LEU A 56 -9.54 -17.59 4.82
C LEU A 56 -10.78 -17.07 4.07
N ALA A 57 -11.25 -17.78 3.04
CA ALA A 57 -12.40 -17.35 2.26
C ALA A 57 -13.63 -17.15 3.16
N GLY A 58 -14.25 -15.97 3.09
CA GLY A 58 -15.37 -15.57 3.95
C GLY A 58 -15.06 -15.42 5.45
N ALA A 59 -13.80 -15.54 5.89
CA ALA A 59 -13.43 -15.33 7.29
C ALA A 59 -13.73 -13.89 7.72
N ASP A 60 -14.15 -13.70 8.96
CA ASP A 60 -14.40 -12.38 9.53
C ASP A 60 -13.23 -11.96 10.42
N LEU A 61 -12.37 -11.09 9.93
CA LEU A 61 -11.26 -10.47 10.66
C LEU A 61 -11.57 -9.03 11.08
N SER A 62 -12.84 -8.59 11.06
CA SER A 62 -13.20 -7.21 11.36
C SER A 62 -12.62 -6.74 12.70
N ASP A 63 -12.14 -5.50 12.73
CA ASP A 63 -11.49 -4.86 13.88
C ASP A 63 -10.15 -5.49 14.34
N SER A 64 -9.63 -6.49 13.63
CA SER A 64 -8.34 -7.11 13.97
C SER A 64 -7.14 -6.23 13.61
N GLN A 65 -6.06 -6.40 14.37
CA GLN A 65 -4.78 -5.74 14.10
C GLN A 65 -3.89 -6.67 13.25
N LEU A 66 -3.61 -6.26 12.02
CA LEU A 66 -2.87 -7.06 11.02
C LEU A 66 -1.62 -6.33 10.51
N ALA A 67 -1.21 -5.26 11.20
CA ALA A 67 -0.05 -4.49 10.79
C ALA A 67 1.19 -5.38 10.68
N ASN A 68 1.90 -5.30 9.56
CA ASN A 68 3.06 -6.12 9.20
C ASN A 68 2.80 -7.64 9.14
N ALA A 69 1.54 -8.08 9.15
CA ALA A 69 1.22 -9.47 8.88
C ALA A 69 1.56 -9.83 7.42
N ARG A 70 1.85 -11.10 7.16
CA ARG A 70 2.16 -11.59 5.82
C ARG A 70 1.28 -12.76 5.44
N PHE A 71 0.55 -12.62 4.35
CA PHE A 71 -0.20 -13.69 3.72
C PHE A 71 0.59 -14.18 2.51
N ILE A 72 0.88 -15.48 2.48
CA ILE A 72 1.67 -16.13 1.44
C ILE A 72 0.82 -17.26 0.89
N GLN A 73 0.51 -17.21 -0.42
CA GLN A 73 -0.31 -18.22 -1.11
C GLN A 73 -1.65 -18.52 -0.40
N SER A 74 -2.21 -17.52 0.29
CA SER A 74 -3.45 -17.67 1.06
C SER A 74 -4.64 -17.14 0.27
N ASN A 75 -5.81 -17.73 0.51
CA ASN A 75 -7.06 -17.34 -0.13
C ASN A 75 -7.93 -16.58 0.87
N LEU A 76 -8.12 -15.28 0.68
CA LEU A 76 -8.98 -14.42 1.49
C LEU A 76 -10.23 -13.96 0.73
N ARG A 77 -10.63 -14.64 -0.34
CA ARG A 77 -11.79 -14.23 -1.16
C ARG A 77 -13.03 -14.04 -0.29
N GLY A 78 -13.66 -12.88 -0.37
CA GLY A 78 -14.86 -12.55 0.42
C GLY A 78 -14.62 -12.34 1.92
N ALA A 79 -13.36 -12.32 2.39
CA ALA A 79 -13.07 -12.10 3.81
C ALA A 79 -13.48 -10.67 4.25
N GLN A 80 -13.91 -10.56 5.50
CA GLN A 80 -14.30 -9.30 6.11
C GLN A 80 -13.09 -8.72 6.84
N LEU A 81 -12.54 -7.62 6.32
CA LEU A 81 -11.37 -6.90 6.81
C LEU A 81 -11.77 -5.48 7.27
N ARG A 82 -13.04 -5.30 7.68
CA ARG A 82 -13.57 -3.96 8.03
C ARG A 82 -12.86 -3.41 9.25
N ARG A 83 -12.49 -2.14 9.19
CA ARG A 83 -11.80 -1.41 10.26
C ARG A 83 -10.50 -2.09 10.74
N CYS A 84 -9.93 -2.98 9.93
CA CYS A 84 -8.64 -3.58 10.22
C CYS A 84 -7.52 -2.55 10.09
N ASN A 85 -6.51 -2.69 10.94
CA ASN A 85 -5.22 -2.08 10.69
C ASN A 85 -4.40 -3.01 9.78
N LEU A 86 -4.34 -2.70 8.48
CA LEU A 86 -3.62 -3.45 7.44
C LEU A 86 -2.29 -2.77 7.06
N GLN A 87 -1.76 -1.90 7.93
CA GLN A 87 -0.54 -1.17 7.64
C GLN A 87 0.62 -2.12 7.38
N ALA A 88 1.30 -1.97 6.23
CA ALA A 88 2.41 -2.83 5.82
C ALA A 88 2.07 -4.33 5.76
N THR A 89 0.79 -4.70 5.65
CA THR A 89 0.40 -6.10 5.43
C THR A 89 0.80 -6.54 4.02
N ASP A 90 1.40 -7.71 3.93
CA ASP A 90 1.80 -8.31 2.64
C ASP A 90 0.70 -9.24 2.14
N PHE A 91 0.06 -8.87 1.03
CA PHE A 91 -0.93 -9.69 0.32
C PHE A 91 -0.43 -10.12 -1.06
N ARG A 92 0.87 -10.02 -1.35
CA ARG A 92 1.39 -10.28 -2.69
C ARG A 92 1.01 -11.67 -3.18
N GLY A 93 0.47 -11.74 -4.39
CA GLY A 93 0.02 -12.98 -5.02
C GLY A 93 -1.17 -13.68 -4.33
N CYS A 94 -1.80 -13.08 -3.31
CA CYS A 94 -2.98 -13.66 -2.65
C CYS A 94 -4.27 -13.39 -3.45
N ASP A 95 -5.28 -14.23 -3.22
CA ASP A 95 -6.65 -13.94 -3.67
C ASP A 95 -7.37 -13.13 -2.59
N ILE A 96 -7.57 -11.83 -2.85
CA ILE A 96 -8.31 -10.92 -1.96
C ILE A 96 -9.55 -10.35 -2.65
N ARG A 97 -10.06 -11.05 -3.67
CA ARG A 97 -11.26 -10.64 -4.41
C ARG A 97 -12.46 -10.57 -3.47
N GLU A 98 -13.35 -9.63 -3.71
CA GLU A 98 -14.60 -9.47 -2.94
C GLU A 98 -14.38 -9.25 -1.42
N THR A 99 -13.17 -8.90 -0.99
CA THR A 99 -12.92 -8.56 0.41
C THR A 99 -13.56 -7.23 0.78
N HIS A 100 -13.99 -7.15 2.04
CA HIS A 100 -14.63 -5.98 2.62
C HIS A 100 -13.61 -5.21 3.47
N ILE A 101 -13.12 -4.07 2.97
CA ILE A 101 -12.08 -3.24 3.61
C ILE A 101 -12.63 -1.86 4.05
N GLU A 102 -13.95 -1.75 4.24
CA GLU A 102 -14.61 -0.53 4.73
C GLU A 102 -13.96 -0.07 6.06
N GLY A 103 -13.51 1.19 6.11
CA GLY A 103 -12.79 1.75 7.26
C GLY A 103 -11.40 1.18 7.57
N ALA A 104 -10.86 0.26 6.76
CA ALA A 104 -9.53 -0.30 6.99
C ALA A 104 -8.41 0.70 6.64
N ASN A 105 -7.26 0.56 7.29
CA ASN A 105 -6.04 1.32 6.95
C ASN A 105 -5.06 0.46 6.16
N LEU A 106 -4.88 0.73 4.87
CA LEU A 106 -3.97 -0.01 3.98
C LEU A 106 -2.60 0.64 3.80
N GLN A 107 -2.20 1.60 4.64
CA GLN A 107 -0.94 2.32 4.42
C GLN A 107 0.25 1.35 4.27
N HIS A 108 0.99 1.43 3.15
CA HIS A 108 2.10 0.53 2.81
C HIS A 108 1.73 -0.96 2.62
N ALA A 109 0.45 -1.32 2.55
CA ALA A 109 0.06 -2.70 2.23
C ALA A 109 0.55 -3.08 0.83
N ALA A 110 1.22 -4.23 0.71
CA ALA A 110 1.75 -4.73 -0.54
C ALA A 110 0.69 -5.56 -1.27
N LEU A 111 0.26 -5.07 -2.43
CA LEU A 111 -0.80 -5.67 -3.25
C LEU A 111 -0.26 -6.21 -4.60
N ASP A 112 1.05 -6.25 -4.78
CA ASP A 112 1.70 -6.69 -6.02
C ASP A 112 1.22 -8.09 -6.41
N HIS A 113 0.69 -8.23 -7.62
CA HIS A 113 0.12 -9.48 -8.15
C HIS A 113 -1.06 -10.09 -7.35
N ALA A 114 -1.61 -9.37 -6.36
CA ALA A 114 -2.81 -9.81 -5.66
C ALA A 114 -4.03 -9.74 -6.59
N GLN A 115 -4.97 -10.67 -6.44
CA GLN A 115 -6.25 -10.58 -7.13
C GLN A 115 -7.19 -9.68 -6.33
N THR A 116 -7.42 -8.46 -6.81
CA THR A 116 -8.13 -7.38 -6.07
C THR A 116 -9.52 -7.05 -6.62
N ALA A 117 -10.01 -7.83 -7.58
CA ALA A 117 -11.31 -7.58 -8.21
C ALA A 117 -12.45 -7.63 -7.19
N GLY A 118 -13.34 -6.63 -7.24
CA GLY A 118 -14.54 -6.59 -6.40
C GLY A 118 -14.29 -6.25 -4.93
N MET A 119 -13.09 -5.80 -4.55
CA MET A 119 -12.88 -5.26 -3.20
C MET A 119 -13.85 -4.12 -2.90
N ILE A 120 -14.41 -4.13 -1.69
CA ILE A 120 -15.43 -3.17 -1.26
C ILE A 120 -14.79 -2.25 -0.22
N ALA A 121 -14.77 -0.95 -0.52
CA ALA A 121 -14.23 0.11 0.33
C ALA A 121 -15.27 1.22 0.48
N ASP A 122 -15.15 1.99 1.56
CA ASP A 122 -15.98 3.18 1.81
C ASP A 122 -15.13 4.45 1.81
N ASP A 123 -15.69 5.56 2.28
CA ASP A 123 -14.97 6.84 2.39
C ASP A 123 -14.08 6.93 3.64
N GLN A 124 -14.19 5.96 4.55
CA GLN A 124 -13.32 5.85 5.74
C GLN A 124 -12.11 4.96 5.47
N THR A 125 -12.13 4.14 4.42
CA THR A 125 -10.98 3.32 4.00
C THR A 125 -9.79 4.22 3.63
N GLN A 126 -8.66 4.01 4.29
CA GLN A 126 -7.46 4.83 4.14
C GLN A 126 -6.46 4.15 3.20
N PHE A 127 -5.74 4.95 2.40
CA PHE A 127 -4.71 4.49 1.45
C PHE A 127 -5.18 3.44 0.43
N PHE A 128 -6.49 3.34 0.19
CA PHE A 128 -7.04 2.48 -0.86
C PHE A 128 -7.50 3.25 -2.09
N LYS A 129 -8.04 4.47 -1.98
CA LYS A 129 -8.38 5.30 -3.14
C LYS A 129 -7.17 6.16 -3.50
N MET A 130 -7.00 6.51 -4.79
CA MET A 130 -5.93 7.43 -5.18
C MET A 130 -6.16 8.78 -4.54
N THR A 131 -5.13 9.38 -3.94
CA THR A 131 -5.23 10.76 -3.42
C THR A 131 -4.93 11.80 -4.50
N CYS A 132 -4.21 11.42 -5.55
CA CYS A 132 -4.01 12.29 -6.70
C CYS A 132 -5.30 12.41 -7.55
N PRO A 133 -5.58 13.56 -8.17
CA PRO A 133 -6.72 13.73 -9.07
C PRO A 133 -6.67 12.74 -10.23
N ALA A 134 -7.80 12.08 -10.52
CA ALA A 134 -7.90 11.17 -11.66
C ALA A 134 -7.80 11.89 -13.02
N THR A 135 -8.25 13.15 -13.07
CA THR A 135 -8.28 13.97 -14.27
C THR A 135 -7.87 15.40 -13.98
N GLY A 136 -7.46 16.13 -15.04
CA GLY A 136 -7.08 17.53 -14.94
C GLY A 136 -5.61 17.72 -14.56
N PRO A 137 -5.08 18.94 -14.74
CA PRO A 137 -3.71 19.25 -14.36
C PRO A 137 -3.59 19.47 -12.85
N PHE A 138 -2.45 19.11 -12.26
CA PHE A 138 -2.14 19.40 -10.86
C PHE A 138 -0.63 19.54 -10.63
N ILE A 139 -0.28 20.18 -9.52
CA ILE A 139 1.10 20.33 -9.07
C ILE A 139 1.49 19.16 -8.19
N ALA A 140 2.69 18.64 -8.40
CA ALA A 140 3.28 17.58 -7.60
C ALA A 140 4.77 17.81 -7.39
N TYR A 141 5.38 17.04 -6.50
CA TYR A 141 6.75 17.29 -6.04
C TYR A 141 7.57 16.01 -6.07
N LYS A 142 8.85 16.13 -6.44
CA LYS A 142 9.78 15.00 -6.46
C LYS A 142 11.11 15.40 -5.83
N LYS A 143 11.49 14.70 -4.76
CA LYS A 143 12.85 14.72 -4.22
C LYS A 143 13.83 14.06 -5.18
N CYS A 144 14.94 14.76 -5.39
CA CYS A 144 16.03 14.42 -6.31
C CYS A 144 17.39 14.46 -5.59
N PHE A 145 18.47 14.16 -6.31
CA PHE A 145 19.84 14.22 -5.78
C PHE A 145 20.21 15.62 -5.28
N ASN A 146 21.26 15.71 -4.45
CA ASN A 146 21.78 16.95 -3.88
C ASN A 146 20.74 17.78 -3.12
N GLU A 147 19.84 17.11 -2.39
CA GLU A 147 18.79 17.75 -1.58
C GLU A 147 17.91 18.73 -2.39
N THR A 148 17.68 18.38 -3.65
CA THR A 148 16.84 19.17 -4.55
C THR A 148 15.40 18.67 -4.58
N LEU A 149 14.46 19.60 -4.69
CA LEU A 149 13.04 19.37 -4.87
C LEU A 149 12.61 19.89 -6.24
N VAL A 150 12.04 18.99 -7.04
CA VAL A 150 11.48 19.33 -8.35
C VAL A 150 9.98 19.59 -8.18
N THR A 151 9.53 20.76 -8.60
CA THR A 151 8.10 21.08 -8.76
C THR A 151 7.66 20.70 -10.16
N LEU A 152 6.65 19.83 -10.23
CA LEU A 152 6.14 19.23 -11.44
C LEU A 152 4.71 19.71 -11.71
N LEU A 153 4.42 20.05 -12.96
CA LEU A 153 3.05 20.07 -13.47
C LEU A 153 2.76 18.71 -14.11
N ILE A 154 1.84 17.95 -13.52
CA ILE A 154 1.29 16.76 -14.14
C ILE A 154 0.13 17.22 -15.03
N PRO A 155 0.25 17.10 -16.36
CA PRO A 155 -0.75 17.64 -17.28
C PRO A 155 -2.02 16.79 -17.34
N ARG A 156 -3.09 17.33 -17.93
CA ARG A 156 -4.41 16.68 -17.97
C ARG A 156 -4.38 15.30 -18.62
N GLU A 157 -3.54 15.11 -19.62
CA GLU A 157 -3.42 13.92 -20.45
C GLU A 157 -2.49 12.85 -19.87
N ALA A 158 -1.69 13.16 -18.84
CA ALA A 158 -0.74 12.21 -18.28
C ALA A 158 -1.45 10.99 -17.67
N LYS A 159 -0.99 9.78 -17.95
CA LYS A 159 -1.38 8.62 -17.15
C LYS A 159 -0.81 8.79 -15.74
N ARG A 160 -1.57 8.41 -14.72
CA ARG A 160 -1.18 8.53 -13.31
C ARG A 160 -1.83 7.46 -12.46
N VAL A 161 -1.08 6.96 -11.49
CA VAL A 161 -1.51 5.97 -10.49
C VAL A 161 -0.90 6.32 -9.14
N MET A 162 -1.49 5.82 -8.06
CA MET A 162 -0.93 5.98 -6.72
C MET A 162 -1.44 4.85 -5.84
N GLY A 163 -0.59 3.92 -5.42
CA GLY A 163 -0.99 2.70 -4.71
C GLY A 163 -1.46 2.92 -3.27
N THR A 164 -0.80 2.24 -2.34
CA THR A 164 -1.11 2.25 -0.90
C THR A 164 -0.17 3.16 -0.10
N VAL A 165 0.67 3.91 -0.82
CA VAL A 165 1.62 4.88 -0.26
C VAL A 165 1.26 6.29 -0.74
N ARG A 166 1.94 7.30 -0.18
CA ARG A 166 1.74 8.71 -0.54
C ARG A 166 2.42 9.13 -1.85
N ALA A 167 3.33 8.30 -2.34
CA ALA A 167 3.95 8.50 -3.65
C ALA A 167 3.05 7.94 -4.76
N GLY A 168 2.82 8.75 -5.78
CA GLY A 168 2.22 8.33 -7.04
C GLY A 168 3.27 8.19 -8.14
N ARG A 169 2.85 7.64 -9.27
CA ARG A 169 3.63 7.57 -10.51
C ARG A 169 2.83 8.17 -11.66
N CYS A 170 3.49 8.89 -12.55
CA CYS A 170 2.90 9.36 -13.80
C CYS A 170 3.83 9.10 -14.99
N ASN A 171 3.27 9.10 -16.20
CA ASN A 171 4.07 8.89 -17.42
C ASN A 171 4.68 10.20 -17.97
N GLN A 172 4.20 11.36 -17.53
CA GLN A 172 4.60 12.64 -18.09
C GLN A 172 4.42 13.77 -17.07
N ALA A 173 5.40 14.67 -17.02
CA ALA A 173 5.32 15.91 -16.23
C ALA A 173 6.16 17.02 -16.87
N ARG A 174 5.78 18.28 -16.64
CA ARG A 174 6.60 19.45 -16.96
C ARG A 174 7.31 19.96 -15.71
N VAL A 175 8.60 20.21 -15.79
CA VAL A 175 9.39 20.78 -14.70
C VAL A 175 9.14 22.28 -14.62
N LEU A 176 8.61 22.73 -13.49
CA LEU A 176 8.30 24.14 -13.25
C LEU A 176 9.37 24.86 -12.43
N ALA A 177 9.99 24.16 -11.49
CA ALA A 177 11.05 24.68 -10.64
C ALA A 177 11.92 23.54 -10.11
N ILE A 178 13.18 23.83 -9.82
CA ILE A 178 14.10 22.94 -9.12
C ILE A 178 14.76 23.80 -8.04
N THR A 179 14.56 23.44 -6.77
CA THR A 179 15.06 24.22 -5.64
C THR A 179 15.77 23.35 -4.62
N SER A 180 16.52 23.95 -3.70
CA SER A 180 16.94 23.28 -2.46
C SER A 180 15.69 22.94 -1.62
N PHE A 181 15.80 22.01 -0.67
CA PHE A 181 14.68 21.67 0.22
C PHE A 181 14.15 22.85 1.03
N ASP A 182 15.00 23.83 1.37
CA ASP A 182 14.59 25.07 2.05
C ASP A 182 14.10 26.17 1.10
N GLY A 183 14.13 25.91 -0.22
CA GLY A 183 13.66 26.80 -1.27
C GLY A 183 14.54 28.03 -1.53
N LYS A 184 15.73 28.13 -0.93
CA LYS A 184 16.60 29.32 -1.06
C LYS A 184 17.45 29.33 -2.32
N GLU A 185 17.79 28.15 -2.84
CA GLU A 185 18.60 28.00 -4.05
C GLU A 185 17.73 27.46 -5.19
N ALA A 186 18.00 27.92 -6.40
CA ALA A 186 17.34 27.46 -7.63
C ALA A 186 18.39 26.86 -8.58
N PHE A 187 17.96 25.82 -9.32
CA PHE A 187 18.83 25.06 -10.20
C PHE A 187 18.21 24.91 -11.59
N GLU A 188 19.05 24.81 -12.62
CA GLU A 188 18.61 24.56 -14.00
C GLU A 188 18.33 23.08 -14.27
N GLU A 189 19.02 22.18 -13.56
CA GLU A 189 18.82 20.74 -13.69
C GLU A 189 19.14 19.94 -12.40
N THR A 190 18.58 18.74 -12.30
CA THR A 190 18.88 17.74 -11.26
C THR A 190 18.55 16.33 -11.74
N THR A 191 18.97 15.30 -11.02
CA THR A 191 18.79 13.89 -11.40
C THR A 191 17.97 13.09 -10.38
N ALA A 192 17.32 12.02 -10.84
CA ALA A 192 16.51 11.16 -9.98
C ALA A 192 17.40 10.29 -9.05
N PRO A 193 17.03 10.04 -7.76
CA PRO A 193 17.89 9.41 -6.74
C PRO A 193 18.43 8.00 -7.04
N TYR A 194 17.88 7.30 -8.03
CA TYR A 194 18.26 5.93 -8.41
C TYR A 194 18.37 5.74 -9.93
N HIS A 195 18.21 6.83 -10.69
CA HIS A 195 18.29 6.82 -12.14
C HIS A 195 19.11 8.05 -12.57
N PRO A 196 20.45 7.99 -12.48
CA PRO A 196 21.31 9.15 -12.74
C PRO A 196 21.18 9.68 -14.17
N ASN A 197 20.75 8.82 -15.11
CA ASN A 197 20.48 9.19 -16.50
C ASN A 197 19.12 9.88 -16.69
N PHE A 198 18.24 9.85 -15.68
CA PHE A 198 16.95 10.54 -15.71
C PHE A 198 17.11 11.95 -15.13
N VAL A 199 17.22 12.94 -16.02
CA VAL A 199 17.50 14.33 -15.66
C VAL A 199 16.25 15.20 -15.81
N TYR A 200 15.94 15.96 -14.77
CA TYR A 200 14.94 17.02 -14.78
C TYR A 200 15.62 18.33 -15.17
N ARG A 201 15.09 19.03 -16.17
CA ARG A 201 15.58 20.35 -16.61
C ARG A 201 14.47 21.36 -16.53
N LEU A 202 14.77 22.56 -16.03
CA LEU A 202 13.80 23.64 -15.89
C LEU A 202 13.06 23.90 -17.22
N GLY A 203 11.73 23.95 -17.17
CA GLY A 203 10.87 24.19 -18.33
C GLY A 203 10.66 22.97 -19.26
N ALA A 204 11.45 21.91 -19.12
CA ALA A 204 11.34 20.71 -19.95
C ALA A 204 10.18 19.81 -19.54
N THR A 205 9.67 19.06 -20.50
CA THR A 205 8.75 17.94 -20.27
C THR A 205 9.56 16.65 -20.18
N VAL A 206 9.38 15.91 -19.09
CA VAL A 206 9.91 14.56 -18.91
C VAL A 206 8.82 13.54 -19.20
N THR A 207 9.19 12.43 -19.85
CA THR A 207 8.27 11.36 -20.26
C THR A 207 8.87 9.99 -19.98
N VAL A 208 8.03 9.05 -19.57
CA VAL A 208 8.37 7.63 -19.37
C VAL A 208 7.51 6.80 -20.33
N PRO A 209 8.07 6.29 -21.43
CA PRO A 209 7.30 5.61 -22.48
C PRO A 209 6.78 4.24 -22.07
N ASP A 210 7.49 3.54 -21.18
CA ASP A 210 7.18 2.21 -20.64
C ASP A 210 6.40 2.28 -19.31
N PHE A 211 5.55 3.31 -19.15
CA PHE A 211 4.75 3.50 -17.94
C PHE A 211 3.82 2.31 -17.67
N ASP A 212 3.93 1.77 -16.45
CA ASP A 212 3.07 0.71 -15.95
C ASP A 212 1.89 1.29 -15.17
N ASP A 213 0.66 1.04 -15.65
CA ASP A 213 -0.58 1.50 -15.03
C ASP A 213 -1.10 0.57 -13.92
N ASN A 214 -0.37 -0.49 -13.59
CA ASN A 214 -0.63 -1.28 -12.41
C ASN A 214 -0.28 -0.47 -11.15
N ARG A 215 -1.31 0.11 -10.57
CA ARG A 215 -1.29 0.87 -9.33
C ARG A 215 -0.66 0.11 -8.14
N TRP A 216 -0.72 -1.23 -8.15
CA TRP A 216 -0.26 -2.06 -7.03
C TRP A 216 1.22 -2.44 -7.11
N LEU A 217 1.85 -2.24 -8.27
CA LEU A 217 3.29 -2.42 -8.42
C LEU A 217 3.98 -1.09 -8.09
N GLU A 218 4.45 -0.97 -6.85
CA GLU A 218 5.02 0.29 -6.36
C GLU A 218 6.33 0.64 -7.09
N SER A 219 7.22 -0.33 -7.29
CA SER A 219 8.53 -0.14 -7.93
C SER A 219 8.50 -0.16 -9.47
N ALA A 220 7.33 0.07 -10.09
CA ALA A 220 7.21 0.03 -11.55
C ALA A 220 7.76 1.32 -12.22
N PRO A 221 8.03 1.29 -13.53
CA PRO A 221 8.45 2.48 -14.27
C PRO A 221 7.46 3.64 -14.15
N GLY A 222 8.00 4.86 -14.01
CA GLY A 222 7.22 6.09 -13.94
C GLY A 222 7.99 7.25 -13.30
N ILE A 223 7.48 8.47 -13.50
CA ILE A 223 7.91 9.64 -12.74
C ILE A 223 7.19 9.61 -11.40
N TYR A 224 7.95 9.32 -10.35
CA TYR A 224 7.44 9.33 -8.98
C TYR A 224 7.18 10.75 -8.52
N PHE A 225 6.11 10.95 -7.76
CA PHE A 225 5.75 12.25 -7.21
C PHE A 225 4.99 12.12 -5.88
N CYS A 226 5.01 13.16 -5.07
CA CYS A 226 4.11 13.34 -3.92
C CYS A 226 3.25 14.59 -4.11
N MET A 227 2.14 14.67 -3.39
CA MET A 227 1.17 15.77 -3.53
C MET A 227 1.63 17.05 -2.83
N THR A 228 2.53 16.94 -1.85
CA THR A 228 3.08 18.09 -1.12
C THR A 228 4.62 18.06 -1.06
N PRO A 229 5.28 19.21 -0.87
CA PRO A 229 6.72 19.29 -0.66
C PRO A 229 7.18 18.46 0.55
N ALA A 230 6.45 18.55 1.66
CA ALA A 230 6.79 17.84 2.89
C ALA A 230 6.76 16.31 2.71
N GLU A 231 5.75 15.80 2.02
CA GLU A 231 5.68 14.37 1.68
C GLU A 231 6.83 13.96 0.76
N ALA A 232 7.16 14.77 -0.26
CA ALA A 232 8.26 14.46 -1.18
C ALA A 232 9.62 14.43 -0.48
N ILE A 233 9.87 15.33 0.49
CA ILE A 233 11.12 15.39 1.25
C ILE A 233 11.25 14.19 2.19
N ALA A 234 10.15 13.81 2.84
CA ALA A 234 10.09 12.70 3.79
C ALA A 234 10.14 11.31 3.13
N TYR A 235 9.75 11.22 1.85
CA TYR A 235 9.83 10.00 1.04
C TYR A 235 11.28 9.66 0.64
#